data_AF-A0A2R6C0G4-F1
#
_entry.id   AF-A0A2R6C0G4-F1
#
_cell.length_a   1.000
_cell.length_b   1.000
_cell.length_c   1.000
_cell.angle_alpha   90.00
_cell.angle_beta   90.00
_cell.angle_gamma   90.00
#
_symmetry.space_group_name_H-M   'P 1'
#
loop_
_entity.id
_entity.type
_entity.pdbx_description
1 polymer ?
#
loop_
_entity_poly.entity_id
_entity_poly.type
_entity_poly.pdbx_seq_one_letter_code
_entity_poly.pdbx_strand_id
1 'polypeptide(L)'
;MAQSSARHVVHLFRPQIFYLKSKNSVVLRIAGVVTGVALVIALILVGELTPLLVILNPQNGVERNAQNLVISNQSYSLPGLLHKVTVIQDVNGVYHIYASDDHDLFLALGFIQAKNRLFQMELFALTGLGNLSQMLGKVRTMATTNFGRWWAHH
;
A
#
# COMPACT_ATOMS: atom_id res chain seq x y z
N MET A 1 92.78 -11.36 -25.30
CA MET A 1 93.01 -11.13 -23.86
C MET A 1 92.72 -9.66 -23.58
N ALA A 2 91.57 -9.35 -22.98
CA ALA A 2 91.18 -8.07 -22.32
C ALA A 2 89.65 -7.88 -22.30
N GLN A 3 88.92 -8.81 -21.69
CA GLN A 3 87.63 -8.49 -21.04
C GLN A 3 87.96 -7.99 -19.64
N SER A 4 88.05 -6.67 -19.39
CA SER A 4 88.04 -6.13 -18.03
C SER A 4 88.01 -4.60 -18.02
N SER A 5 86.88 -3.98 -18.35
CA SER A 5 86.59 -2.63 -17.84
C SER A 5 85.11 -2.24 -18.02
N ALA A 6 84.20 -2.99 -17.38
CA ALA A 6 82.78 -2.65 -17.34
C ALA A 6 82.16 -3.02 -15.99
N ARG A 7 82.88 -2.74 -14.89
CA ARG A 7 82.47 -3.13 -13.52
C ARG A 7 82.41 -1.98 -12.52
N HIS A 8 82.21 -0.73 -12.95
CA HIS A 8 82.25 0.39 -12.00
C HIS A 8 81.22 1.52 -12.16
N VAL A 9 80.01 1.28 -12.69
CA VAL A 9 78.93 2.30 -12.64
C VAL A 9 77.52 1.72 -12.47
N VAL A 10 77.30 0.80 -11.52
CA VAL A 10 75.96 0.20 -11.25
C VAL A 10 75.50 0.37 -9.81
N HIS A 11 75.73 1.54 -9.19
CA HIS A 11 75.32 1.76 -7.78
C HIS A 11 74.53 3.03 -7.47
N LEU A 12 74.00 3.77 -8.46
CA LEU A 12 73.33 5.05 -8.19
C LEU A 12 71.88 5.18 -8.62
N PHE A 13 71.15 4.08 -8.82
CA PHE A 13 69.68 4.15 -8.98
C PHE A 13 68.98 3.34 -7.91
N ARG A 14 68.73 3.97 -6.75
CA ARG A 14 67.76 3.48 -5.77
C ARG A 14 66.36 3.90 -6.22
N PRO A 15 65.44 2.97 -6.52
CA PRO A 15 64.07 3.34 -6.84
C PRO A 15 63.36 3.78 -5.56
N GLN A 16 63.19 5.08 -5.36
CA GLN A 16 62.23 5.62 -4.39
C GLN A 16 60.83 5.43 -4.99
N ILE A 17 60.22 4.27 -4.74
CA ILE A 17 58.80 4.05 -5.08
C ILE A 17 57.98 4.85 -4.07
N PHE A 18 57.68 6.09 -4.43
CA PHE A 18 56.86 7.01 -3.66
C PHE A 18 55.41 6.52 -3.64
N TYR A 19 55.05 5.81 -2.57
CA TYR A 19 53.70 5.37 -2.30
C TYR A 19 52.82 6.58 -1.92
N LEU A 20 52.24 7.25 -2.92
CA LEU A 20 51.17 8.23 -2.69
C LEU A 20 49.87 7.52 -2.37
N LYS A 21 49.68 7.20 -1.09
CA LYS A 21 48.38 6.77 -0.56
C LYS A 21 47.41 7.95 -0.62
N SER A 22 46.70 8.05 -1.75
CA SER A 22 45.67 9.06 -1.99
C SER A 22 44.59 8.98 -0.91
N LYS A 23 44.51 10.05 -0.10
CA LYS A 23 43.50 10.29 0.95
C LYS A 23 42.06 10.15 0.44
N ASN A 24 41.86 10.17 -0.88
CA ASN A 24 40.56 10.08 -1.54
C ASN A 24 40.05 8.64 -1.72
N SER A 25 40.89 7.62 -1.46
CA SER A 25 40.49 6.21 -1.63
C SER A 25 39.40 5.78 -0.64
N VAL A 26 39.35 6.38 0.55
CA VAL A 26 38.30 6.12 1.55
C VAL A 26 37.00 6.84 1.17
N VAL A 27 37.10 8.09 0.68
CA VAL A 27 35.94 8.89 0.23
C VAL A 27 35.26 8.24 -0.97
N LEU A 28 36.01 7.71 -1.94
CA LEU A 28 35.47 6.98 -3.09
C LEU A 28 34.74 5.69 -2.67
N ARG A 29 35.23 4.99 -1.64
CA ARG A 29 34.58 3.78 -1.10
C ARG A 29 33.29 4.13 -0.36
N ILE A 30 33.29 5.19 0.45
CA ILE A 30 32.09 5.66 1.15
C ILE A 30 31.05 6.17 0.15
N ALA A 31 31.47 6.96 -0.85
CA ALA A 31 30.58 7.45 -1.91
C ALA A 31 29.92 6.29 -2.67
N GLY A 32 30.68 5.26 -3.04
CA GLY A 32 30.13 4.07 -3.70
C GLY A 32 29.10 3.33 -2.85
N VAL A 33 29.34 3.19 -1.55
CA VAL A 33 28.38 2.57 -0.62
C VAL A 33 27.12 3.42 -0.49
N VAL A 34 27.25 4.74 -0.37
CA VAL A 34 26.10 5.66 -0.27
C VAL A 34 25.26 5.64 -1.55
N THR A 35 25.88 5.66 -2.72
CA THR A 35 25.16 5.55 -4.01
C THR A 35 24.48 4.19 -4.17
N GLY A 36 25.14 3.10 -3.74
CA GLY A 36 24.55 1.76 -3.74
C GLY A 36 23.33 1.67 -2.83
N VAL A 37 23.44 2.18 -1.60
CA VAL A 37 22.31 2.23 -0.64
C VAL A 37 21.18 3.09 -1.18
N ALA A 38 21.48 4.25 -1.78
CA ALA A 38 20.47 5.11 -2.40
C ALA A 38 19.74 4.42 -3.58
N LEU A 39 20.46 3.64 -4.40
CA LEU A 39 19.87 2.85 -5.49
C LEU A 39 18.97 1.72 -4.96
N VAL A 40 19.41 1.03 -3.90
CA VAL A 40 18.60 -0.02 -3.26
C VAL A 40 17.34 0.57 -2.64
N ILE A 41 17.43 1.71 -1.96
CA ILE A 41 16.26 2.43 -1.43
C ILE A 41 15.33 2.87 -2.57
N ALA A 42 15.88 3.36 -3.69
CA ALA A 42 15.08 3.74 -4.85
C ALA A 42 14.35 2.54 -5.47
N LEU A 43 15.00 1.38 -5.60
CA LEU A 43 14.38 0.15 -6.11
C LEU A 43 13.29 -0.38 -5.19
N ILE A 44 13.51 -0.34 -3.87
CA ILE A 44 12.49 -0.73 -2.87
C ILE A 44 11.29 0.22 -2.95
N LEU A 45 11.54 1.53 -3.00
CA LEU A 45 10.49 2.54 -3.09
C LEU A 45 9.67 2.44 -4.38
N VAL A 46 10.31 2.12 -5.51
CA VAL A 46 9.63 1.87 -6.78
C VAL A 46 8.83 0.57 -6.73
N GLY A 47 9.34 -0.47 -6.07
CA GLY A 47 8.66 -1.75 -5.83
C GLY A 47 7.32 -1.58 -5.12
N GLU A 48 7.27 -0.78 -4.06
CA GLU A 48 6.04 -0.49 -3.30
C GLU A 48 5.02 0.37 -4.08
N LEU A 49 5.47 1.12 -5.08
CA LEU A 49 4.60 1.93 -5.95
C LEU A 49 4.04 1.15 -7.12
N THR A 50 4.59 -0.03 -7.44
CA THR A 50 4.15 -0.86 -8.57
C THR A 50 2.66 -1.23 -8.56
N PRO A 51 1.99 -1.53 -7.42
CA PRO A 51 0.57 -1.91 -7.46
C PRO A 51 -0.33 -0.76 -7.95
N LEU A 52 0.01 0.48 -7.58
CA LEU A 52 -0.74 1.67 -8.00
C LEU A 52 -0.57 1.95 -9.49
N LEU A 53 0.64 1.78 -10.04
CA LEU A 53 0.91 1.95 -11.47
C LEU A 53 0.23 0.85 -12.31
N VAL A 54 0.13 -0.37 -11.78
CA VAL A 54 -0.54 -1.48 -12.46
C VAL A 54 -2.05 -1.25 -12.55
N ILE A 55 -2.69 -0.65 -11.54
CA ILE A 55 -4.13 -0.31 -11.58
C ILE A 55 -4.43 0.75 -12.64
N LEU A 56 -3.52 1.71 -12.85
CA LEU A 56 -3.69 2.82 -13.79
C LEU A 56 -3.30 2.46 -15.24
N ASN A 57 -2.88 1.22 -15.51
CA ASN A 57 -2.56 0.78 -16.86
C ASN A 57 -3.86 0.61 -17.69
N PRO A 58 -4.09 1.44 -18.73
CA PRO A 58 -5.36 1.49 -19.46
C PRO A 58 -5.66 0.24 -20.28
N GLN A 59 -4.64 -0.56 -20.61
CA GLN A 59 -4.84 -1.74 -21.45
C GLN A 59 -5.29 -2.95 -20.63
N ASN A 60 -4.65 -3.23 -19.49
CA ASN A 60 -4.81 -4.52 -18.79
C ASN A 60 -4.90 -4.39 -17.26
N GLY A 61 -4.84 -3.16 -16.72
CA GLY A 61 -4.68 -2.91 -15.29
C GLY A 61 -5.92 -3.22 -14.46
N VAL A 62 -7.08 -2.79 -14.94
CA VAL A 62 -8.37 -2.99 -14.27
C VAL A 62 -8.76 -4.47 -14.26
N GLU A 63 -8.60 -5.15 -15.40
CA GLU A 63 -9.02 -6.56 -15.56
C GLU A 63 -8.21 -7.51 -14.69
N ARG A 64 -6.88 -7.34 -14.60
CA ARG A 64 -6.02 -8.19 -13.77
C ARG A 64 -6.34 -8.08 -12.28
N ASN A 65 -6.68 -6.88 -11.82
CA ASN A 65 -7.08 -6.66 -10.43
C ASN A 65 -8.52 -7.14 -10.15
N ALA A 66 -9.43 -6.98 -11.12
CA ALA A 66 -10.80 -7.48 -11.02
C ALA A 66 -10.87 -9.01 -10.98
N GLN A 67 -9.99 -9.73 -11.67
CA GLN A 67 -9.93 -11.19 -11.62
C GLN A 67 -9.40 -11.73 -10.29
N ASN A 68 -8.61 -10.92 -9.57
CA ASN A 68 -8.06 -11.26 -8.25
C ASN A 68 -9.01 -10.90 -7.10
N LEU A 69 -10.27 -10.54 -7.41
CA LEU A 69 -11.33 -10.44 -6.41
C LEU A 69 -11.58 -11.85 -5.88
N VAL A 70 -10.89 -12.18 -4.79
CA VAL A 70 -11.04 -13.42 -4.04
C VAL A 70 -12.52 -13.67 -3.81
N ILE A 71 -13.10 -14.66 -4.51
CA ILE A 71 -14.43 -15.21 -4.20
C ILE A 71 -14.25 -15.97 -2.88
N SER A 72 -14.23 -15.22 -1.78
CA SER A 72 -13.92 -15.76 -0.47
C SER A 72 -15.16 -16.46 0.07
N ASN A 73 -15.12 -17.78 0.11
CA ASN A 73 -16.08 -18.57 0.86
C ASN A 73 -15.84 -18.33 2.36
N GLN A 74 -16.53 -17.33 2.93
CA GLN A 74 -16.37 -16.94 4.33
C GLN A 74 -17.52 -17.51 5.17
N SER A 75 -17.17 -18.16 6.27
CA SER A 75 -18.12 -18.59 7.29
C SER A 75 -18.06 -17.63 8.47
N TYR A 76 -19.21 -17.12 8.90
CA TYR A 76 -19.33 -16.24 10.06
C TYR A 76 -20.19 -16.90 11.12
N SER A 77 -19.79 -16.77 12.39
CA SER A 77 -20.64 -17.15 13.53
C SER A 77 -21.41 -15.93 13.98
N LEU A 78 -22.74 -15.97 13.86
CA LEU A 78 -23.60 -14.85 14.26
C LEU A 78 -24.38 -15.20 15.54
N PRO A 79 -24.26 -14.41 16.62
CA PRO A 79 -25.08 -14.58 17.80
C PRO A 79 -26.57 -14.44 17.46
N GLY A 80 -27.40 -15.36 17.97
CA GLY A 80 -28.85 -15.34 17.75
C GLY A 80 -29.32 -16.04 16.46
N LEU A 81 -28.41 -16.64 15.69
CA LEU A 81 -28.74 -17.51 14.57
C LEU A 81 -29.08 -18.91 15.10
N LEU A 82 -30.23 -19.44 14.72
CA LEU A 82 -30.71 -20.75 15.17
C LEU A 82 -30.25 -21.88 14.24
N HIS A 83 -30.27 -21.63 12.93
CA HIS A 83 -29.87 -22.58 11.90
C HIS A 83 -28.83 -22.00 10.94
N LYS A 84 -28.19 -22.87 10.16
CA LYS A 84 -27.22 -22.44 9.16
C LYS A 84 -27.91 -21.66 8.04
N VAL A 85 -27.40 -20.46 7.75
CA VAL A 85 -27.82 -19.64 6.61
C VAL A 85 -26.73 -19.64 5.55
N THR A 86 -27.12 -19.76 4.28
CA THR A 86 -26.20 -19.70 3.14
C THR A 86 -26.48 -18.44 2.34
N VAL A 87 -25.45 -17.65 2.09
CA VAL A 87 -25.54 -16.40 1.31
C VAL A 87 -24.65 -16.54 0.09
N ILE A 88 -25.24 -16.35 -1.10
CA ILE A 88 -24.54 -16.44 -2.39
C ILE A 88 -24.67 -15.09 -3.08
N GLN A 89 -23.56 -14.55 -3.57
CA GLN A 89 -23.55 -13.34 -4.39
C GLN A 89 -23.41 -13.72 -5.86
N ASP A 90 -24.34 -13.23 -6.68
CA ASP A 90 -24.29 -13.40 -8.13
C ASP A 90 -23.25 -12.47 -8.77
N VAL A 91 -22.93 -12.69 -10.06
CA VAL A 91 -22.03 -11.87 -10.87
C VAL A 91 -22.44 -10.39 -10.93
N ASN A 92 -23.75 -10.11 -10.81
CA ASN A 92 -24.28 -8.76 -10.77
C ASN A 92 -24.23 -8.11 -9.37
N GLY A 93 -23.66 -8.81 -8.38
CA GLY A 93 -23.55 -8.35 -7.00
C GLY A 93 -24.83 -8.51 -6.18
N VAL A 94 -25.85 -9.20 -6.70
CA VAL A 94 -27.12 -9.49 -6.01
C VAL A 94 -26.94 -10.64 -5.01
N TYR A 95 -27.44 -10.47 -3.79
CA TYR A 95 -27.36 -11.49 -2.73
C TYR A 95 -28.62 -12.37 -2.72
N HIS A 96 -28.41 -13.68 -2.83
CA HIS A 96 -29.41 -14.71 -2.61
C HIS A 96 -29.18 -15.34 -1.24
N ILE A 97 -30.17 -15.23 -0.36
CA ILE A 97 -30.09 -15.71 1.04
C ILE A 97 -31.03 -16.91 1.20
N TYR A 98 -30.47 -18.03 1.64
CA TYR A 98 -31.19 -19.27 1.91
C TYR A 98 -31.14 -19.57 3.41
N ALA A 99 -32.31 -19.56 4.05
CA ALA A 99 -32.51 -19.85 5.46
C ALA A 99 -33.65 -20.86 5.64
N SER A 100 -33.66 -21.57 6.77
CA SER A 100 -34.72 -22.53 7.11
C SER A 100 -35.93 -21.89 7.82
N ASP A 101 -35.72 -20.71 8.40
CA ASP A 101 -36.73 -19.98 9.18
C ASP A 101 -36.65 -18.48 8.86
N ASP A 102 -37.77 -17.78 9.01
CA ASP A 102 -37.88 -16.34 8.72
C ASP A 102 -37.04 -15.49 9.67
N HIS A 103 -36.91 -15.89 10.94
CA HIS A 103 -36.06 -15.18 11.91
C HIS A 103 -34.60 -15.12 11.45
N ASP A 104 -34.05 -16.27 11.05
CA ASP A 104 -32.68 -16.37 10.57
C ASP A 104 -32.49 -15.64 9.22
N LEU A 105 -33.53 -15.63 8.38
CA LEU A 105 -33.53 -14.89 7.11
C LEU A 105 -33.39 -13.38 7.33
N PHE A 106 -34.23 -12.80 8.19
CA PHE A 106 -34.19 -11.36 8.48
C PHE A 106 -32.89 -10.96 9.22
N LEU A 107 -32.41 -11.81 10.13
CA LEU A 107 -31.13 -11.59 10.81
C LEU A 107 -29.97 -11.54 9.82
N ALA A 108 -29.90 -12.51 8.90
CA ALA A 108 -28.87 -12.56 7.87
C ALA A 108 -28.98 -11.39 6.89
N LEU A 109 -30.19 -10.99 6.51
CA LEU A 109 -30.41 -9.82 5.65
C LEU A 109 -29.87 -8.54 6.29
N GLY A 110 -30.20 -8.31 7.57
CA GLY A 110 -29.67 -7.17 8.33
C GLY A 110 -28.15 -7.18 8.43
N PHE A 111 -27.57 -8.35 8.69
CA PHE A 111 -26.12 -8.52 8.75
C PHE A 111 -25.43 -8.18 7.42
N ILE A 112 -25.91 -8.73 6.30
CA ILE A 112 -25.34 -8.47 4.97
C ILE A 112 -25.48 -6.99 4.58
N GLN A 113 -26.63 -6.38 4.87
CA GLN A 113 -26.86 -4.96 4.61
C GLN A 113 -25.88 -4.08 5.40
N ALA A 114 -25.70 -4.35 6.69
CA ALA A 114 -24.73 -3.64 7.52
C ALA A 114 -23.30 -3.85 7.01
N LYS A 115 -22.89 -5.10 6.75
CA LYS A 115 -21.54 -5.41 6.28
C LYS A 115 -21.14 -4.60 5.05
N ASN A 116 -22.07 -4.41 4.12
CA ASN A 116 -21.78 -3.77 2.85
C ASN A 116 -21.98 -2.24 2.86
N ARG A 117 -22.90 -1.73 3.69
CA ARG A 117 -23.36 -0.34 3.61
C ARG A 117 -23.28 0.44 4.91
N LEU A 118 -22.76 -0.13 6.00
CA LEU A 118 -22.72 0.54 7.31
C LEU A 118 -22.06 1.91 7.22
N PHE A 119 -20.91 2.02 6.56
CA PHE A 119 -20.22 3.29 6.39
C PHE A 119 -21.05 4.32 5.61
N GLN A 120 -21.73 3.90 4.54
CA GLN A 120 -22.58 4.80 3.77
C GLN A 120 -23.78 5.26 4.61
N MET A 121 -24.41 4.35 5.35
CA MET A 121 -25.53 4.66 6.25
C MET A 121 -25.10 5.61 7.36
N GLU A 122 -23.93 5.38 7.95
CA GLU A 122 -23.36 6.25 8.99
C GLU A 122 -23.03 7.63 8.42
N LEU A 123 -22.43 7.72 7.23
CA LEU A 123 -22.20 8.99 6.55
C LEU A 123 -23.51 9.74 6.30
N PHE A 124 -24.52 9.08 5.75
CA PHE A 124 -25.83 9.70 5.52
C PHE A 124 -26.46 10.19 6.82
N ALA A 125 -26.43 9.37 7.88
CA ALA A 125 -26.92 9.77 9.20
C ALA A 125 -26.17 11.00 9.75
N LEU A 126 -24.84 11.00 9.68
CA LEU A 126 -24.01 12.13 10.13
C LEU A 126 -24.23 13.40 9.31
N THR A 127 -24.51 13.28 8.00
CA THR A 127 -24.87 14.42 7.16
C THR A 127 -26.22 15.02 7.54
N GLY A 128 -27.24 14.19 7.78
CA GLY A 128 -28.57 14.64 8.18
C GLY A 128 -28.57 15.29 9.57
N LEU A 129 -27.77 14.77 10.50
CA LEU A 129 -27.60 15.34 11.84
C LEU A 129 -26.69 16.58 11.88
N GLY A 130 -26.05 16.93 10.77
CA GLY A 130 -25.08 18.02 10.72
C GLY A 130 -23.84 17.77 11.59
N ASN A 131 -23.43 16.51 11.78
CA ASN A 131 -22.26 16.13 12.60
C ASN A 131 -21.10 15.58 11.78
N LEU A 132 -21.17 15.69 10.45
CA LEU A 132 -20.13 15.24 9.52
C LEU A 132 -18.75 15.84 9.84
N SER A 133 -18.69 17.02 10.46
CA SER A 133 -17.44 17.68 10.87
C SER A 133 -16.64 16.95 11.96
N GLN A 134 -17.28 16.10 12.75
CA GLN A 134 -16.59 15.32 13.79
C GLN A 134 -15.77 14.17 13.19
N MET A 135 -16.23 13.56 12.09
CA MET A 135 -15.56 12.44 11.43
C MET A 135 -14.50 12.89 10.41
N LEU A 136 -14.75 13.98 9.66
CA LEU A 136 -13.89 14.44 8.56
C LEU A 136 -13.00 15.64 8.91
N GLY A 137 -13.10 16.17 10.13
CA GLY A 137 -12.38 17.38 10.56
C GLY A 137 -13.01 18.69 10.07
N LYS A 138 -12.63 19.79 10.72
CA LYS A 138 -13.27 21.12 10.60
C LYS A 138 -13.15 21.80 9.24
N VAL A 139 -12.21 21.39 8.38
CA VAL A 139 -11.70 22.25 7.30
C VAL A 139 -12.67 22.41 6.11
N ARG A 140 -13.65 21.51 5.91
CA ARG A 140 -14.57 21.60 4.75
C ARG A 140 -16.05 21.30 5.04
N THR A 141 -16.42 21.03 6.28
CA THR A 141 -17.74 20.47 6.65
C THR A 141 -18.72 21.49 7.22
N MET A 142 -18.30 22.73 7.51
CA MET A 142 -19.12 23.74 8.19
C MET A 142 -20.38 24.14 7.39
N ALA A 143 -20.30 24.26 6.06
CA ALA A 143 -21.44 24.63 5.23
C ALA A 143 -22.53 23.55 5.21
N THR A 144 -22.15 22.28 5.02
CA THR A 144 -23.07 21.12 5.04
C THR A 144 -23.66 20.88 6.43
N THR A 145 -22.84 21.06 7.47
CA THR A 145 -23.24 20.93 8.88
C THR A 145 -24.29 21.96 9.27
N ASN A 146 -24.15 23.21 8.82
CA ASN A 146 -25.11 24.27 9.09
C ASN A 146 -26.47 24.04 8.40
N PHE A 147 -26.46 23.46 7.20
CA PHE A 147 -27.69 23.11 6.49
C PHE A 147 -28.50 22.07 7.28
N GLY A 148 -27.91 20.94 7.68
CA GLY A 148 -28.60 19.89 8.44
C GLY A 148 -29.23 20.40 9.75
N ARG A 149 -28.52 21.28 10.49
CA ARG A 149 -29.09 21.92 11.69
C ARG A 149 -30.27 22.85 11.38
N TRP A 150 -30.21 23.61 10.29
CA TRP A 150 -31.27 24.56 9.94
C TRP A 150 -32.61 23.86 9.66
N TRP A 151 -32.60 22.70 8.99
CA TRP A 151 -33.82 21.90 8.74
C TRP A 151 -34.42 21.29 10.01
N ALA A 152 -33.62 21.02 11.05
CA ALA A 152 -34.13 20.48 12.31
C ALA A 152 -34.86 21.52 13.18
N HIS A 153 -34.71 22.81 12.86
CA HIS A 153 -35.28 23.94 13.61
C HIS A 153 -36.50 24.60 12.93
N HIS A 154 -37.02 24.01 11.84
CA HIS A 154 -38.25 24.42 11.15
C HIS A 154 -39.19 23.22 11.04
#